data_AF-A0A3P1T5D6-F1
#
_entry.id   AF-A0A3P1T5D6-F1
#
_cell.length_a   1.000
_cell.length_b   1.000
_cell.length_c   1.000
_cell.angle_alpha   90.00
_cell.angle_beta   90.00
_cell.angle_gamma   90.00
#
_symmetry.space_group_name_H-M   'P 1'
#
loop_
_entity.id
_entity.type
_entity.pdbx_description
1 polymer ?
#
loop_
_entity_poly.entity_id
_entity_poly.type
_entity_poly.pdbx_seq_one_letter_code
_entity_poly.pdbx_strand_id
1 'polypeptide(L)'
;MRTFDFTVQASKKWPAALVTFLYLGIVTAFVVSQWHLVQPLVLNEHRIVGAGAIALTAAPLLLLLGLLDSHRTVLIGRGDLVLFSGRHEIDRIALHEIGRVRVTKLARCLEISDRAGNLRIRLNCAGLSNPSDQVLDTLLRTMPGHETRTEGRVQELRWMDRSAEFRAVH
;
A
#
# COMPACT_ATOMS: atom_id res chain seq x y z
N MET A 1 12.27 -15.33 -13.93
CA MET A 1 12.04 -13.95 -13.46
C MET A 1 10.56 -13.86 -13.13
N ARG A 2 10.21 -13.54 -11.88
CA ARG A 2 8.82 -13.43 -11.41
C ARG A 2 8.55 -12.02 -10.90
N THR A 3 7.38 -11.50 -11.19
CA THR A 3 6.93 -10.15 -10.80
C THR A 3 5.71 -10.27 -9.90
N PHE A 4 5.68 -9.47 -8.84
CA PHE A 4 4.60 -9.43 -7.87
C PHE A 4 4.17 -7.99 -7.65
N ASP A 5 2.90 -7.70 -7.91
CA ASP A 5 2.35 -6.36 -7.75
C ASP A 5 1.68 -6.22 -6.39
N PHE A 6 2.14 -5.24 -5.64
CA PHE A 6 1.65 -4.89 -4.31
C PHE A 6 0.93 -3.55 -4.36
N THR A 7 -0.26 -3.51 -3.79
CA THR A 7 -0.88 -2.23 -3.40
C THR A 7 -0.43 -1.90 -2.00
N VAL A 8 0.46 -0.92 -1.88
CA VAL A 8 1.06 -0.50 -0.62
C VAL A 8 0.38 0.77 -0.14
N GLN A 9 0.01 0.79 1.13
CA GLN A 9 -0.52 2.01 1.73
C GLN A 9 0.56 3.09 1.69
N ALA A 10 0.28 4.26 1.13
CA ALA A 10 1.26 5.35 1.12
C ALA A 10 1.71 5.65 2.55
N SER A 11 3.03 5.61 2.78
CA SER A 11 3.64 5.92 4.08
C SER A 11 3.43 7.38 4.48
N LYS A 12 3.20 8.26 3.50
CA LYS A 12 3.01 9.69 3.69
C LYS A 12 1.61 10.09 3.22
N LYS A 13 0.66 10.14 4.15
CA LYS A 13 -0.73 10.59 3.90
C LYS A 13 -0.87 12.11 3.85
N TRP A 14 0.16 12.84 4.29
CA TRP A 14 0.13 14.30 4.40
C TRP A 14 -0.07 15.07 3.09
N PRO A 15 0.45 14.63 1.92
CA PRO A 15 0.16 15.30 0.65
C PRO A 15 -1.32 15.21 0.30
N ALA A 16 -1.94 14.03 0.48
CA ALA A 16 -3.36 13.85 0.25
C ALA A 16 -4.19 14.67 1.24
N ALA A 17 -3.81 14.69 2.52
CA ALA A 17 -4.47 15.53 3.52
C ALA A 17 -4.39 17.03 3.14
N LEU A 18 -3.22 17.50 2.70
CA LEU A 18 -3.02 18.89 2.29
C LEU A 18 -3.87 19.26 1.08
N VAL A 19 -3.94 18.40 0.06
CA VAL A 19 -4.80 18.62 -1.11
C VAL A 19 -6.28 18.62 -0.72
N THR A 20 -6.70 17.72 0.18
CA THR A 20 -8.07 17.72 0.72
C THR A 20 -8.39 19.00 1.48
N PHE A 21 -7.50 19.48 2.34
CA PHE A 21 -7.69 20.74 3.07
C PHE A 21 -7.80 21.93 2.12
N LEU A 22 -6.92 22.00 1.12
CA LEU A 22 -6.93 23.08 0.13
C LEU A 22 -8.23 23.05 -0.69
N TYR A 23 -8.67 21.86 -1.09
CA TYR A 23 -9.92 21.66 -1.82
C TYR A 23 -11.14 22.08 -0.98
N LEU A 24 -11.21 21.64 0.28
CA LEU A 24 -12.29 22.01 1.19
C LEU A 24 -12.36 23.53 1.36
N GLY A 25 -11.20 24.19 1.52
CA GLY A 25 -11.11 25.64 1.62
C GLY A 25 -11.66 26.36 0.38
N ILE A 26 -11.32 25.90 -0.83
CA ILE A 26 -11.83 26.46 -2.09
C ILE A 26 -13.35 26.28 -2.20
N VAL A 27 -13.86 25.08 -1.89
CA VAL A 27 -15.30 24.78 -1.95
C VAL A 27 -16.06 25.63 -0.94
N THR A 28 -15.60 25.72 0.31
CA THR A 28 -16.24 26.54 1.34
C THR A 28 -16.23 28.01 0.96
N ALA A 29 -15.09 28.54 0.47
CA ALA A 29 -15.02 29.93 0.02
C ALA A 29 -15.97 30.21 -1.15
N PHE A 30 -16.10 29.27 -2.09
CA PHE A 30 -17.04 29.36 -3.20
C PHE A 30 -18.50 29.37 -2.72
N VAL A 31 -18.87 28.46 -1.81
CA VAL A 31 -20.23 28.40 -1.25
C VAL A 31 -20.59 29.66 -0.48
N VAL A 32 -19.66 30.21 0.32
CA VAL A 32 -19.87 31.46 1.06
C VAL A 32 -19.99 32.65 0.10
N SER A 33 -19.14 32.71 -0.93
CA SER A 33 -19.19 33.78 -1.95
C SER A 33 -20.47 33.75 -2.78
N GLN A 34 -20.97 32.56 -3.12
CA GLN A 34 -22.12 32.34 -4.00
C GLN A 34 -23.36 31.91 -3.24
N TRP A 35 -23.47 32.27 -1.96
CA TRP A 35 -24.50 31.76 -1.04
C TRP A 35 -25.93 31.88 -1.61
N HIS A 36 -26.24 33.02 -2.22
CA HIS A 36 -27.54 33.30 -2.85
C HIS A 36 -27.89 32.36 -4.04
N LEU A 37 -26.90 31.81 -4.74
CA LEU A 37 -27.09 30.83 -5.82
C LEU A 37 -27.14 29.39 -5.29
N VAL A 38 -26.42 29.10 -4.21
CA VAL A 38 -26.34 27.76 -3.62
C VAL A 38 -27.58 27.43 -2.78
N GLN A 39 -28.13 28.43 -2.08
CA GLN A 39 -29.32 28.28 -1.23
C GLN A 39 -30.51 27.60 -1.95
N PRO A 40 -30.95 28.04 -3.15
CA PRO A 40 -32.07 27.40 -3.86
C PRO A 40 -31.73 26.01 -4.43
N LEU A 41 -30.46 25.74 -4.77
CA LEU A 41 -30.00 24.42 -5.22
C LEU A 41 -30.05 23.35 -4.12
N VAL A 42 -29.78 23.74 -2.87
CA VAL A 42 -29.76 22.83 -1.71
C VAL A 42 -31.16 22.63 -1.13
N LEU A 43 -32.02 23.66 -1.18
CA LEU A 43 -33.23 23.68 -0.37
C LEU A 43 -34.52 23.12 -1.00
N ASN A 44 -34.79 23.16 -2.32
CA ASN A 44 -35.90 22.33 -2.86
C ASN A 44 -36.19 22.32 -4.40
N GLU A 45 -35.65 23.17 -5.26
CA GLU A 45 -36.26 23.31 -6.61
C GLU A 45 -35.62 22.46 -7.72
N HIS A 46 -34.36 22.03 -7.59
CA HIS A 46 -33.66 21.30 -8.64
C HIS A 46 -32.82 20.13 -8.10
N ARG A 47 -33.49 19.07 -7.63
CA ARG A 47 -32.84 17.85 -7.09
C ARG A 47 -31.76 17.25 -8.00
N ILE A 48 -31.94 17.30 -9.33
CA ILE A 48 -30.97 16.77 -10.30
C ILE A 48 -29.70 17.64 -10.35
N VAL A 49 -29.87 18.96 -10.30
CA VAL A 49 -28.75 19.92 -10.31
C VAL A 49 -28.01 19.90 -8.97
N GLY A 50 -28.74 19.79 -7.85
CA GLY A 50 -28.16 19.58 -6.53
C GLY A 50 -27.38 18.26 -6.43
N ALA A 51 -27.91 17.16 -6.95
CA ALA A 51 -27.20 15.88 -7.02
C ALA A 51 -25.96 15.96 -7.93
N GLY A 52 -26.04 16.68 -9.06
CA GLY A 52 -24.91 16.92 -9.95
C GLY A 52 -23.79 17.73 -9.28
N ALA A 53 -24.14 18.77 -8.51
CA ALA A 53 -23.19 19.58 -7.75
C ALA A 53 -22.52 18.77 -6.62
N ILE A 54 -23.27 17.89 -5.94
CA ILE A 54 -22.71 16.97 -4.94
C ILE A 54 -21.79 15.94 -5.59
N ALA A 55 -22.16 15.40 -6.76
CA ALA A 55 -21.30 14.47 -7.49
C ALA A 55 -19.99 15.13 -7.96
N LEU A 56 -20.05 16.36 -8.45
CA LEU A 56 -18.89 17.16 -8.85
C LEU A 56 -17.95 17.49 -7.68
N THR A 57 -18.49 17.59 -6.45
CA THR A 57 -17.69 17.83 -5.25
C THR A 57 -17.17 16.55 -4.60
N ALA A 58 -17.89 15.43 -4.74
CA ALA A 58 -17.49 14.13 -4.22
C ALA A 58 -16.46 13.39 -5.10
N ALA A 59 -16.50 13.58 -6.42
CA ALA A 59 -15.60 12.90 -7.35
C ALA A 59 -14.10 13.21 -7.12
N PRO A 60 -13.68 14.46 -6.88
CA PRO A 60 -12.29 14.78 -6.52
C PRO A 60 -11.84 14.12 -5.22
N LEU A 61 -12.77 13.97 -4.27
CA LEU A 61 -12.51 13.34 -2.97
C LEU A 61 -12.30 11.83 -3.13
N LEU A 62 -13.08 11.16 -3.98
CA LEU A 62 -12.87 9.77 -4.38
C LEU A 62 -11.54 9.57 -5.13
N LEU A 63 -11.17 10.52 -5.98
CA LEU A 63 -9.91 10.48 -6.73
C LEU A 63 -8.70 10.68 -5.80
N LEU A 64 -8.85 11.54 -4.78
CA LEU A 64 -7.86 11.71 -3.70
C LEU A 64 -7.70 10.43 -2.88
N LEU A 65 -8.79 9.73 -2.54
CA LEU A 65 -8.74 8.43 -1.88
C LEU A 65 -7.94 7.40 -2.70
N GLY A 66 -8.10 7.38 -4.03
CA GLY A 66 -7.32 6.52 -4.93
C GLY A 66 -5.83 6.87 -5.00
N LEU A 67 -5.45 8.14 -4.82
CA LEU A 67 -4.05 8.59 -4.77
C LEU A 67 -3.30 8.16 -3.50
N LEU A 68 -3.98 7.70 -2.45
CA LEU A 68 -3.31 7.20 -1.24
C LEU A 68 -2.71 5.80 -1.42
N ASP A 69 -3.12 5.05 -2.44
CA ASP A 69 -2.58 3.74 -2.71
C ASP A 69 -1.41 3.84 -3.68
N SER A 70 -0.23 3.44 -3.21
CA SER A 70 0.97 3.38 -4.04
C SER A 70 1.18 1.96 -4.55
N HIS A 71 1.17 1.79 -5.86
CA HIS A 71 1.57 0.53 -6.47
C HIS A 71 3.08 0.33 -6.36
N ARG A 72 3.48 -0.79 -5.75
CA ARG A 72 4.87 -1.24 -5.68
C ARG A 72 4.97 -2.58 -6.38
N THR A 73 6.00 -2.77 -7.19
CA THR A 73 6.24 -4.04 -7.88
C THR A 73 7.52 -4.65 -7.35
N VAL A 74 7.46 -5.89 -6.86
CA VAL A 74 8.64 -6.67 -6.47
C VAL A 74 8.99 -7.61 -7.60
N LEU A 75 10.22 -7.54 -8.08
CA LEU A 75 10.75 -8.39 -9.13
C LEU A 75 11.82 -9.30 -8.54
N ILE A 76 11.69 -10.61 -8.77
CA ILE A 76 12.62 -11.63 -8.30
C ILE A 76 13.20 -12.37 -9.50
N GLY A 77 14.52 -12.28 -9.69
CA GLY A 77 15.21 -12.98 -10.76
C GLY A 77 16.64 -12.49 -10.99
N ARG A 78 17.40 -13.26 -11.77
CA ARG A 78 18.80 -12.94 -12.14
C ARG A 78 19.74 -12.76 -10.94
N GLY A 79 19.43 -13.37 -9.80
CA GLY A 79 20.23 -13.25 -8.58
C GLY A 79 19.84 -12.06 -7.69
N ASP A 80 18.88 -11.24 -8.10
CA ASP A 80 18.45 -10.04 -7.37
C ASP A 80 16.95 -10.04 -7.05
N LEU A 81 16.61 -9.29 -5.99
CA LEU A 81 15.26 -8.83 -5.70
C LEU A 81 15.25 -7.30 -5.85
N VAL A 82 14.40 -6.80 -6.73
CA VAL A 82 14.29 -5.38 -7.07
C VAL A 82 12.90 -4.87 -6.72
N LEU A 83 12.83 -3.75 -6.03
CA LEU A 83 11.59 -3.07 -5.67
C LEU A 83 11.39 -1.85 -6.56
N PHE A 84 10.24 -1.76 -7.23
CA PHE A 84 9.84 -0.65 -8.08
C PHE A 84 8.64 0.12 -7.52
N SER A 85 8.59 1.42 -7.78
CA SER A 85 7.40 2.28 -7.62
C SER A 85 7.06 2.84 -8.98
N GLY A 86 6.04 2.27 -9.64
CA GLY A 86 5.75 2.59 -11.05
C GLY A 86 6.95 2.24 -11.93
N ARG A 87 7.61 3.25 -12.51
CA ARG A 87 8.77 3.08 -13.41
C ARG A 87 10.12 3.26 -12.72
N HIS A 88 10.15 3.63 -11.44
CA HIS A 88 11.39 3.93 -10.72
C HIS A 88 11.79 2.75 -9.83
N GLU A 89 13.05 2.33 -9.95
CA GLU A 89 13.69 1.42 -9.00
C GLU A 89 13.92 2.17 -7.67
N ILE A 90 13.46 1.58 -6.57
CA ILE A 90 13.57 2.16 -5.23
C ILE A 90 14.71 1.53 -4.46
N ASP A 91 14.80 0.21 -4.52
CA ASP A 91 15.81 -0.57 -3.80
C ASP A 91 16.08 -1.87 -4.57
N ARG A 92 17.29 -2.37 -4.40
CA ARG A 92 17.76 -3.63 -4.94
C ARG A 92 18.58 -4.33 -3.87
N ILE A 93 18.27 -5.60 -3.67
CA ILE A 93 19.03 -6.47 -2.79
C ILE A 93 19.38 -7.73 -3.55
N ALA A 94 20.65 -8.13 -3.50
CA ALA A 94 21.03 -9.40 -4.09
C ALA A 94 20.41 -10.53 -3.27
N LEU A 95 19.94 -11.59 -3.91
CA LEU A 95 19.29 -12.72 -3.23
C LEU A 95 20.21 -13.33 -2.16
N HIS A 96 21.51 -13.39 -2.44
CA HIS A 96 22.51 -13.86 -1.49
C HIS A 96 22.79 -12.89 -0.34
N GLU A 97 22.25 -11.67 -0.32
CA GLU A 97 22.37 -10.74 0.82
C GLU A 97 21.15 -10.81 1.73
N ILE A 98 20.06 -11.44 1.29
CA ILE A 98 18.84 -11.63 2.08
C ILE A 98 19.16 -12.58 3.24
N GLY A 99 18.90 -12.11 4.46
CA GLY A 99 19.07 -12.89 5.68
C GLY A 99 17.74 -13.42 6.22
N ARG A 100 16.75 -12.55 6.35
CA ARG A 100 15.44 -12.90 6.93
C ARG A 100 14.31 -12.24 6.15
N VAL A 101 13.24 -12.99 5.94
CA VAL A 101 11.98 -12.47 5.39
C VAL A 101 10.86 -12.78 6.36
N ARG A 102 10.01 -11.80 6.66
CA ARG A 102 8.85 -11.95 7.54
C ARG A 102 7.60 -11.48 6.82
N VAL A 103 6.57 -12.32 6.90
CA VAL A 103 5.22 -12.05 6.41
C VAL A 103 4.29 -12.04 7.62
N THR A 104 3.81 -10.85 7.98
CA THR A 104 2.84 -10.68 9.06
C THR A 104 1.44 -10.57 8.47
N LYS A 105 0.56 -11.51 8.82
CA LYS A 105 -0.79 -11.60 8.23
C LYS A 105 -1.70 -10.49 8.72
N LEU A 106 -1.72 -10.24 10.02
CA LEU A 106 -2.61 -9.25 10.64
C LEU A 106 -2.28 -7.83 10.16
N ALA A 107 -0.99 -7.48 10.18
CA ALA A 107 -0.50 -6.19 9.70
C ALA A 107 -0.36 -6.12 8.17
N ARG A 108 -0.61 -7.24 7.46
CA ARG A 108 -0.41 -7.40 6.01
C ARG A 108 0.96 -6.88 5.54
N CYS A 109 2.00 -7.16 6.32
CA CYS A 109 3.33 -6.59 6.13
C CYS A 109 4.30 -7.63 5.57
N LEU A 110 5.06 -7.26 4.53
CA LEU A 110 6.23 -8.00 4.06
C LEU A 110 7.48 -7.23 4.48
N GLU A 111 8.35 -7.88 5.25
CA GLU A 111 9.63 -7.33 5.71
C GLU A 111 10.76 -8.21 5.17
N ILE A 112 11.78 -7.58 4.59
CA ILE A 112 12.98 -8.22 4.09
C ILE A 112 14.17 -7.54 4.75
N SER A 113 14.93 -8.33 5.49
CA SER A 113 16.16 -7.90 6.15
C SER A 113 17.38 -8.52 5.48
N ASP A 114 18.46 -7.75 5.47
CA ASP A 114 19.77 -8.27 5.08
C ASP A 114 20.30 -9.28 6.11
N ARG A 115 21.45 -9.90 5.81
CA ARG A 115 22.14 -10.81 6.74
C ARG A 115 22.69 -10.15 8.00
N ALA A 116 22.94 -8.85 7.96
CA ALA A 116 23.33 -8.09 9.14
C ALA A 116 22.14 -7.81 10.08
N GLY A 117 20.91 -8.14 9.65
CA GLY A 117 19.68 -7.91 10.39
C GLY A 117 19.06 -6.54 10.15
N ASN A 118 19.62 -5.72 9.26
CA ASN A 118 19.04 -4.43 8.90
C ASN A 118 17.81 -4.65 8.02
N LEU A 119 16.71 -3.98 8.37
CA LEU A 119 15.51 -3.96 7.55
C LEU A 119 15.77 -3.14 6.28
N ARG A 120 15.71 -3.80 5.12
CA ARG A 120 15.94 -3.17 3.81
C ARG A 120 14.62 -2.78 3.16
N ILE A 121 13.68 -3.71 3.10
CA ILE A 121 12.38 -3.51 2.45
C ILE A 121 11.28 -3.78 3.47
N ARG A 122 10.33 -2.85 3.55
CA ARG A 122 9.08 -3.00 4.31
C ARG A 122 7.90 -2.56 3.46
N LEU A 123 6.99 -3.49 3.17
CA LEU A 123 5.78 -3.24 2.38
C LEU A 123 4.54 -3.51 3.23
N ASN A 124 3.79 -2.46 3.55
CA ASN A 124 2.49 -2.57 4.21
C ASN A 124 1.41 -2.72 3.15
N CYS A 125 0.94 -3.94 2.93
CA CYS A 125 0.01 -4.27 1.86
C CYS A 125 -1.43 -3.89 2.26
N ALA A 126 -2.03 -2.93 1.57
CA ALA A 126 -3.41 -2.49 1.83
C ALA A 126 -4.43 -3.19 0.90
N GLY A 127 -4.01 -3.62 -0.29
CA GLY A 127 -4.91 -4.18 -1.30
C GLY A 127 -5.42 -5.59 -0.98
N LEU A 128 -6.61 -5.94 -1.48
CA LEU A 128 -7.27 -7.25 -1.32
C LEU A 128 -6.35 -8.43 -1.69
N SER A 129 -5.57 -8.27 -2.77
CA SER A 129 -4.51 -9.20 -3.14
C SER A 129 -3.25 -8.97 -2.28
N ASN A 130 -2.81 -10.00 -1.56
CA ASN A 130 -1.56 -9.96 -0.81
C ASN A 130 -0.60 -11.05 -1.35
N PRO A 131 0.28 -10.72 -2.31
CA PRO A 131 1.25 -11.68 -2.84
C PRO A 131 2.46 -11.91 -1.92
N SER A 132 2.46 -11.42 -0.67
CA SER A 132 3.58 -11.61 0.27
C SER A 132 3.93 -13.09 0.49
N ASP A 133 2.92 -13.97 0.59
CA ASP A 133 3.18 -15.41 0.69
C ASP A 133 3.82 -15.98 -0.56
N GLN A 134 3.40 -15.52 -1.74
CA GLN A 134 3.95 -15.99 -3.02
C GLN A 134 5.38 -15.52 -3.22
N VAL A 135 5.72 -14.32 -2.73
CA VAL A 135 7.11 -13.82 -2.66
C VAL A 135 7.93 -14.73 -1.76
N LEU A 136 7.46 -15.00 -0.53
CA LEU A 136 8.15 -15.89 0.40
C LEU A 136 8.35 -17.30 -0.18
N ASP A 137 7.30 -17.88 -0.76
CA ASP A 137 7.35 -19.21 -1.38
C ASP A 137 8.29 -19.23 -2.60
N THR A 138 8.37 -18.13 -3.36
CA THR A 138 9.32 -18.00 -4.48
C THR A 138 10.76 -17.91 -3.97
N LEU A 139 11.01 -17.19 -2.88
CA LEU A 139 12.34 -17.11 -2.27
C LEU A 139 12.77 -18.46 -1.69
N LEU A 140 11.88 -19.17 -1.00
CA LEU A 140 12.14 -20.53 -0.48
C LEU A 140 12.42 -21.56 -1.57
N ARG A 141 11.86 -21.39 -2.78
CA ARG A 141 12.19 -22.25 -3.93
C ARG A 141 13.51 -21.89 -4.60
N THR A 142 13.95 -20.63 -4.45
CA THR A 142 15.16 -20.12 -5.13
C THR A 142 16.40 -20.29 -4.27
N MET A 143 16.24 -20.26 -2.94
CA MET A 143 17.34 -20.31 -1.98
C MET A 143 17.02 -21.27 -0.83
N PRO A 144 18.04 -21.96 -0.28
CA PRO A 144 17.85 -22.78 0.90
C PRO A 144 17.57 -21.88 2.11
N GLY A 145 16.36 -22.01 2.65
CA GLY A 145 15.93 -21.29 3.85
C GLY A 145 15.14 -22.20 4.79
N HIS A 146 15.12 -21.82 6.06
CA HIS A 146 14.29 -22.47 7.07
C HIS A 146 13.05 -21.62 7.34
N GLU A 147 11.87 -22.21 7.14
CA GLU A 147 10.59 -21.55 7.41
C GLU A 147 10.16 -21.81 8.86
N THR A 148 9.92 -20.73 9.59
CA THR A 148 9.28 -20.74 10.91
C THR A 148 7.88 -20.16 10.78
N ARG A 149 6.91 -20.84 11.39
CA ARG A 149 5.52 -20.37 11.45
C ARG A 149 5.18 -20.06 12.89
N THR A 150 4.67 -18.86 13.11
CA THR A 150 4.27 -18.40 14.44
C THR A 150 2.77 -18.14 14.42
N GLU A 151 2.02 -18.91 15.20
CA GLU A 151 0.60 -18.66 15.38
C GLU A 151 0.39 -17.55 16.40
N GLY A 152 -0.33 -16.51 15.97
CA GLY A 152 -0.85 -15.48 16.86
C GLY A 152 -2.31 -15.73 17.14
N ARG A 153 -2.71 -15.60 18.41
CA ARG A 153 -4.10 -15.68 18.83
C ARG A 153 -4.43 -14.51 19.76
N VAL A 154 -5.36 -13.67 19.34
CA VAL A 154 -5.96 -12.64 20.19
C VAL A 154 -7.47 -12.78 20.10
N GLN A 155 -8.10 -13.05 21.25
CA GLN A 155 -9.52 -13.36 21.36
C GLN A 155 -9.93 -14.51 20.41
N GLU A 156 -10.79 -14.22 19.42
CA GLU A 156 -11.28 -15.17 18.41
C GLU A 156 -10.46 -15.15 17.11
N LEU A 157 -9.62 -14.14 16.91
CA LEU A 157 -8.78 -14.02 15.72
C LEU A 157 -7.54 -14.90 15.86
N ARG A 158 -7.44 -15.90 14.99
CA ARG A 158 -6.22 -16.68 14.77
C ARG A 158 -5.57 -16.23 13.48
N TRP A 159 -4.29 -15.97 13.52
CA TRP A 159 -3.48 -15.72 12.33
C TRP A 159 -2.17 -16.50 12.43
N MET A 160 -1.56 -16.72 11.28
CA MET A 160 -0.29 -17.41 11.16
C MET A 160 0.70 -16.49 10.49
N ASP A 161 1.64 -15.98 11.26
CA ASP A 161 2.79 -15.26 10.71
C ASP A 161 3.80 -16.27 10.19
N ARG A 162 4.41 -15.96 9.05
CA ARG A 162 5.43 -16.79 8.42
C ARG A 162 6.73 -16.01 8.39
N SER A 163 7.82 -16.64 8.74
CA SER A 163 9.16 -16.06 8.59
C SER A 163 10.09 -17.09 8.00
N ALA A 164 10.98 -16.70 7.10
CA ALA A 164 12.05 -17.57 6.63
C ALA A 164 13.41 -16.93 6.88
N GLU A 165 14.36 -17.75 7.32
CA GLU A 165 15.77 -17.40 7.43
C GLU A 165 16.55 -18.11 6.34
N PHE A 166 17.32 -17.35 5.57
CA PHE A 166 18.05 -17.85 4.41
C PHE A 166 19.52 -18.01 4.74
N ARG A 167 20.10 -19.15 4.37
CA ARG A 167 21.52 -19.43 4.61
C ARG A 167 22.38 -18.94 3.44
N ALA A 168 23.65 -18.68 3.75
CA ALA A 168 24.66 -18.48 2.72
C ALA A 168 24.84 -19.74 1.89
N VAL A 169 24.54 -19.64 0.60
CA VAL A 169 25.10 -20.55 -0.40
C VAL A 169 26.50 -20.02 -0.66
N HIS A 170 27.50 -20.70 -0.11
CA HIS A 170 28.91 -20.49 -0.42
C HIS A 170 29.24 -21.01 -1.82
#